data_AF-A0A7J4LM15-F1
#
_entry.id   AF-A0A7J4LM15-F1
#
_cell.length_a   1.000
_cell.length_b   1.000
_cell.length_c   1.000
_cell.angle_alpha   90.00
_cell.angle_beta   90.00
_cell.angle_gamma   90.00
#
_symmetry.space_group_name_H-M   'P 1'
#
loop_
_entity.id
_entity.type
_entity.pdbx_description
1 polymer ?
#
loop_
_entity_poly.entity_id
_entity_poly.type
_entity_poly.pdbx_seq_one_letter_code
_entity_poly.pdbx_strand_id
1 'polypeptide(L)'
;MIKLFFDSEDALWGMIVGALVLGLAGSLPGNIKIPFNKEILIGALVLYVPIILMDIGHEVHDLSRHPFFILLSILHSLVDLAIVVGFFGLFFNFNLSYVSQFIVPLLKNASTLIYVGYFFLVGNFIWLIIYPFVM
;
A
#
# COMPACT_ATOMS: atom_id res chain seq x y z
N MET A 1 -12.30 -7.94 -19.48
CA MET A 1 -11.65 -6.72 -20.02
C MET A 1 -11.84 -5.54 -19.07
N ILE A 2 -13.06 -5.22 -18.62
CA ILE A 2 -13.28 -4.19 -17.58
C ILE A 2 -12.62 -4.56 -16.24
N LYS A 3 -12.68 -5.84 -15.84
CA LYS A 3 -12.07 -6.34 -14.59
C LYS A 3 -10.54 -6.14 -14.51
N LEU A 4 -9.82 -6.62 -15.53
CA LEU A 4 -8.37 -6.37 -15.71
C LEU A 4 -7.97 -4.88 -15.67
N PHE A 5 -8.87 -3.97 -16.08
CA PHE A 5 -8.62 -2.54 -16.00
C PHE A 5 -8.65 -2.04 -14.55
N PHE A 6 -9.62 -2.49 -13.75
CA PHE A 6 -9.70 -2.17 -12.32
C PHE A 6 -8.51 -2.74 -11.54
N ASP A 7 -8.16 -4.02 -11.75
CA ASP A 7 -7.04 -4.64 -11.03
C ASP A 7 -5.69 -3.97 -11.35
N SER A 8 -5.53 -3.51 -12.60
CA SER A 8 -4.35 -2.75 -13.01
C SER A 8 -4.32 -1.32 -12.43
N GLU A 9 -5.49 -0.70 -12.24
CA GLU A 9 -5.63 0.62 -11.65
C GLU A 9 -5.28 0.57 -10.14
N ASP A 10 -5.73 -0.46 -9.45
CA ASP A 10 -5.48 -0.65 -8.02
C ASP A 10 -3.98 -0.83 -7.73
N ALA A 11 -3.31 -1.66 -8.53
CA ALA A 11 -1.86 -1.82 -8.46
C ALA A 11 -1.11 -0.52 -8.79
N LEU A 12 -1.59 0.28 -9.75
CA LEU A 12 -1.01 1.59 -10.07
C LEU A 12 -1.13 2.55 -8.89
N TRP A 13 -2.27 2.59 -8.20
CA TRP A 13 -2.45 3.41 -7.00
C TRP A 13 -1.50 2.99 -5.88
N GLY A 14 -1.34 1.69 -5.62
CA GLY A 14 -0.38 1.17 -4.66
C GLY A 14 1.06 1.60 -4.99
N MET A 15 1.46 1.51 -6.25
CA MET A 15 2.78 1.98 -6.69
C MET A 15 2.97 3.50 -6.50
N ILE A 16 1.95 4.31 -6.79
CA ILE A 16 1.98 5.77 -6.56
C ILE A 16 2.17 6.07 -5.06
N VAL A 17 1.40 5.41 -4.19
CA VAL A 17 1.54 5.54 -2.73
C VAL A 17 2.96 5.14 -2.31
N GLY A 18 3.48 4.02 -2.82
CA GLY A 18 4.85 3.57 -2.54
C GLY A 18 5.92 4.60 -2.91
N ALA A 19 5.82 5.19 -4.09
CA ALA A 19 6.74 6.25 -4.53
C ALA A 19 6.68 7.50 -3.64
N LEU A 20 5.49 7.90 -3.20
CA LEU A 20 5.30 9.03 -2.29
C LEU A 20 5.84 8.74 -0.88
N VAL A 21 5.70 7.51 -0.39
CA VAL A 21 6.27 7.07 0.89
C VAL A 21 7.80 7.04 0.83
N LEU A 22 8.39 6.59 -0.29
CA LEU A 22 9.84 6.71 -0.52
C LEU A 22 10.28 8.18 -0.52
N GLY A 23 9.46 9.08 -1.06
CA GLY A 23 9.66 10.53 -0.96
C GLY A 23 9.71 11.03 0.48
N LEU A 24 8.82 10.55 1.34
CA LEU A 24 8.78 10.92 2.76
C LEU A 24 10.06 10.52 3.52
N ALA A 25 10.72 9.42 3.12
CA ALA A 25 12.01 9.03 3.69
C ALA A 25 13.14 10.04 3.41
N GLY A 26 12.94 10.99 2.49
CA GLY A 26 13.83 12.12 2.21
C GLY A 26 15.08 11.79 1.38
N SER A 27 15.56 10.55 1.45
CA SER A 27 16.63 10.05 0.59
C SER A 27 16.52 8.54 0.39
N LEU A 28 16.60 8.10 -0.87
CA LEU A 28 16.82 6.69 -1.17
C LEU A 28 18.27 6.28 -0.89
N PRO A 29 18.54 4.97 -0.72
CA PRO A 29 19.89 4.44 -0.75
C PRO A 29 20.60 4.93 -2.03
N GLY A 30 21.72 5.65 -1.87
CA GLY A 30 22.42 6.32 -2.99
C GLY A 30 22.23 7.83 -3.10
N ASN A 31 21.68 8.50 -2.07
CA ASN A 31 21.53 9.97 -1.99
C ASN A 31 20.59 10.61 -3.03
N ILE A 32 19.68 9.83 -3.61
CA ILE A 32 18.64 10.39 -4.49
C ILE A 32 17.59 11.07 -3.61
N LYS A 33 17.50 12.40 -3.71
CA LYS A 33 16.47 13.21 -3.03
C LYS A 33 15.21 13.23 -3.89
N ILE A 34 14.11 12.76 -3.33
CA ILE A 34 12.80 12.81 -3.97
C ILE A 34 12.04 13.99 -3.37
N PRO A 35 11.51 14.93 -4.18
CA PRO A 35 10.70 16.02 -3.67
C PRO A 35 9.43 15.45 -3.02
N PHE A 36 9.21 15.78 -1.75
CA PHE A 36 8.08 15.30 -0.97
C PHE A 36 7.08 16.43 -0.71
N ASN A 37 5.80 16.14 -0.96
CA ASN A 37 4.70 16.97 -0.53
C ASN A 37 3.75 16.12 0.34
N LYS A 38 3.54 16.59 1.58
CA LYS A 38 2.71 15.90 2.57
C LYS A 38 1.23 15.88 2.18
N GLU A 39 0.72 16.96 1.61
CA GLU A 39 -0.68 17.03 1.17
C GLU A 39 -0.97 16.01 0.07
N ILE A 40 -0.04 15.83 -0.87
CA ILE A 40 -0.16 14.85 -1.97
C ILE A 40 -0.17 13.42 -1.41
N LEU A 41 0.71 13.10 -0.46
CA LEU A 41 0.71 11.77 0.17
C LEU A 41 -0.59 11.50 0.94
N ILE A 42 -1.09 12.48 1.70
CA ILE A 42 -2.37 12.34 2.42
C ILE A 42 -3.52 12.12 1.43
N GLY A 43 -3.58 12.89 0.35
CA GLY A 43 -4.58 12.71 -0.70
C GLY A 43 -4.53 11.32 -1.32
N ALA A 44 -3.33 10.83 -1.67
CA ALA A 44 -3.15 9.50 -2.22
C ALA A 44 -3.58 8.40 -1.24
N LEU A 45 -3.22 8.51 0.05
CA LEU A 45 -3.62 7.56 1.08
C LEU A 45 -5.15 7.52 1.26
N VAL A 46 -5.82 8.67 1.25
CA VAL A 46 -7.29 8.75 1.34
C VAL A 46 -7.97 8.04 0.16
N LEU A 47 -7.48 8.26 -1.05
CA LEU A 47 -8.00 7.60 -2.25
C LEU A 47 -7.71 6.09 -2.27
N TYR A 48 -6.62 5.67 -1.63
CA TYR A 48 -6.21 4.27 -1.62
C TYR A 48 -7.01 3.41 -0.61
N VAL A 49 -7.57 3.99 0.45
CA VAL A 49 -8.43 3.27 1.41
C VAL A 49 -9.62 2.55 0.74
N PRO A 50 -10.49 3.20 -0.07
CA PRO A 50 -11.60 2.51 -0.69
C PRO A 50 -11.14 1.42 -1.67
N ILE A 51 -9.98 1.60 -2.32
CA ILE A 51 -9.38 0.61 -3.23
C ILE A 51 -9.03 -0.67 -2.45
N ILE A 52 -8.27 -0.54 -1.35
CA ILE A 52 -7.91 -1.70 -0.51
C ILE A 52 -9.16 -2.43 0.02
N LEU A 53 -10.20 -1.69 0.41
CA LEU A 53 -11.45 -2.29 0.90
C LEU A 53 -12.21 -3.02 -0.20
N MET A 54 -12.20 -2.52 -1.44
CA MET A 54 -12.78 -3.20 -2.59
C MET A 54 -11.99 -4.47 -2.94
N ASP A 55 -10.66 -4.44 -2.85
CA ASP A 55 -9.80 -5.59 -3.12
C ASP A 55 -10.12 -6.74 -2.15
N ILE A 56 -10.13 -6.46 -0.84
CA ILE A 56 -10.51 -7.45 0.20
C ILE A 56 -11.92 -8.02 -0.04
N GLY A 57 -12.86 -7.19 -0.50
CA GLY A 57 -14.25 -7.60 -0.74
C GLY A 57 -14.42 -8.53 -1.95
N HIS A 58 -13.59 -8.37 -2.98
CA HIS A 58 -13.72 -9.10 -4.25
C HIS A 58 -12.70 -10.24 -4.40
N GLU A 59 -11.61 -10.26 -3.63
CA GLU A 59 -10.53 -11.26 -3.68
C GLU A 59 -11.04 -12.71 -3.63
N VAL A 60 -12.03 -13.01 -2.77
CA VAL A 60 -12.58 -14.37 -2.62
C VAL A 60 -13.32 -14.83 -3.87
N HIS A 61 -14.01 -13.93 -4.55
CA HIS A 61 -14.70 -14.22 -5.79
C HIS A 61 -13.70 -14.38 -6.94
N ASP A 62 -12.66 -13.54 -6.96
CA ASP A 62 -11.78 -13.35 -8.11
C ASP A 62 -10.66 -14.38 -8.18
N LEU A 63 -10.13 -14.81 -7.04
CA LEU A 63 -9.05 -15.80 -6.93
C LEU A 63 -9.57 -17.18 -6.50
N SER A 64 -10.87 -17.43 -6.64
CA SER A 64 -11.56 -18.66 -6.19
C SER A 64 -10.94 -19.98 -6.69
N ARG A 65 -10.24 -19.94 -7.84
CA ARG A 65 -9.54 -21.10 -8.42
C ARG A 65 -8.18 -21.40 -7.80
N HIS A 66 -7.62 -20.45 -7.04
CA HIS A 66 -6.29 -20.55 -6.47
C HIS A 66 -6.27 -20.06 -5.00
N PRO A 67 -6.65 -20.93 -4.04
CA PRO A 67 -6.83 -20.52 -2.63
C PRO A 67 -5.56 -19.99 -1.96
N PHE A 68 -4.38 -20.39 -2.45
CA PHE A 68 -3.10 -19.84 -1.97
C PHE A 68 -2.96 -18.35 -2.32
N PHE A 69 -3.40 -17.93 -3.52
CA PHE A 69 -3.36 -16.53 -3.92
C PHE A 69 -4.40 -15.69 -3.17
N ILE A 70 -5.56 -16.25 -2.81
CA ILE A 70 -6.53 -15.58 -1.92
C ILE A 70 -5.86 -15.20 -0.60
N LEU A 71 -5.19 -16.16 0.05
CA LEU A 71 -4.53 -15.90 1.33
C LEU A 71 -3.42 -14.84 1.20
N LEU A 72 -2.61 -14.92 0.14
CA LEU A 72 -1.54 -13.97 -0.10
C LEU A 72 -2.08 -12.55 -0.36
N SER A 73 -3.17 -12.45 -1.12
CA SER A 73 -3.82 -11.18 -1.46
C SER A 73 -4.43 -10.53 -0.21
N ILE A 74 -5.22 -11.28 0.56
CA ILE A 74 -5.80 -10.81 1.82
C ILE A 74 -4.71 -10.32 2.77
N LEU A 75 -3.61 -11.08 2.91
CA LEU A 75 -2.48 -10.65 3.75
C LEU A 75 -1.82 -9.37 3.23
N HIS A 76 -1.64 -9.23 1.92
CA HIS A 76 -1.10 -8.03 1.30
C HIS A 76 -2.00 -6.81 1.60
N SER A 77 -3.30 -6.94 1.31
CA SER A 77 -4.32 -5.90 1.51
C SER A 77 -4.49 -5.50 2.98
N LEU A 78 -4.38 -6.46 3.91
CA LEU A 78 -4.38 -6.17 5.35
C LEU A 78 -3.13 -5.40 5.80
N VAL A 79 -1.97 -5.71 5.23
CA VAL A 79 -0.73 -4.97 5.51
C VAL A 79 -0.83 -3.56 4.96
N ASP A 80 -1.33 -3.39 3.74
CA ASP A 80 -1.58 -2.08 3.12
C ASP A 80 -2.49 -1.22 4.01
N LEU A 81 -3.61 -1.80 4.46
CA LEU A 81 -4.55 -1.12 5.36
C LEU A 81 -3.88 -0.73 6.68
N ALA A 82 -3.10 -1.63 7.28
CA ALA A 82 -2.41 -1.36 8.54
C ALA A 82 -1.42 -0.19 8.41
N ILE A 83 -0.68 -0.12 7.31
CA ILE A 83 0.26 0.96 7.01
C ILE A 83 -0.48 2.28 6.78
N VAL A 84 -1.56 2.27 5.99
CA VAL A 84 -2.38 3.46 5.70
C VAL A 84 -2.99 4.03 6.98
N VAL A 85 -3.58 3.18 7.83
CA VAL A 85 -4.10 3.60 9.14
C VAL A 85 -2.97 4.10 10.05
N GLY A 86 -1.78 3.51 9.96
CA GLY A 86 -0.57 4.02 10.61
C GLY A 86 -0.22 5.45 10.19
N PHE A 87 -0.28 5.77 8.90
CA PHE A 87 -0.09 7.14 8.42
C PHE A 87 -1.18 8.09 8.88
N PHE A 88 -2.45 7.66 8.93
CA PHE A 88 -3.51 8.48 9.52
C PHE A 88 -3.24 8.77 11.00
N GLY A 89 -2.79 7.78 11.77
CA GLY A 89 -2.32 7.97 13.14
C GLY A 89 -1.17 8.97 13.25
N LEU A 90 -0.19 8.88 12.33
CA LEU A 90 0.97 9.77 12.28
C LEU A 90 0.62 11.22 11.94
N PHE A 91 -0.29 11.44 10.99
CA PHE A 91 -0.60 12.78 10.46
C PHE A 91 -1.74 13.50 11.19
N PHE A 92 -2.73 12.75 11.68
CA PHE A 92 -3.95 13.31 12.30
C PHE A 92 -4.04 13.04 13.81
N ASN A 93 -3.01 12.42 14.41
CA ASN A 93 -2.98 12.03 15.82
C ASN A 93 -4.17 11.13 16.21
N PHE A 94 -4.63 10.28 15.29
CA PHE A 94 -5.72 9.35 15.56
C PHE A 94 -5.25 8.25 16.52
N ASN A 95 -5.93 8.07 17.65
CA ASN A 95 -5.47 7.18 18.71
C ASN A 95 -6.14 5.80 18.65
N LEU A 96 -5.66 4.95 17.76
CA LEU A 96 -5.97 3.52 17.75
C LEU A 96 -4.88 2.78 18.54
N SER A 97 -5.22 2.26 19.72
CA SER A 97 -4.23 1.73 20.70
C SER A 97 -3.14 0.85 20.06
N TYR A 98 -3.51 -0.17 19.26
CA TYR A 98 -2.54 -1.05 18.63
C TYR A 98 -1.72 -0.37 17.52
N VAL A 99 -2.36 0.47 16.69
CA VAL A 99 -1.66 1.16 15.59
C VAL A 99 -0.69 2.21 16.13
N SER A 100 -1.12 3.00 17.12
CA SER A 100 -0.32 4.04 17.77
C SER A 100 0.88 3.47 18.52
N GLN A 101 0.75 2.29 19.12
CA GLN A 101 1.81 1.65 19.90
C GLN A 101 2.83 0.91 19.04
N PHE A 102 2.39 0.26 17.95
CA PHE A 102 3.26 -0.62 17.17
C PHE A 102 3.61 -0.10 15.78
N ILE A 103 2.65 0.48 15.05
CA ILE A 103 2.84 0.87 13.64
C ILE A 103 3.37 2.29 13.51
N VAL A 104 2.76 3.26 14.20
CA VAL A 104 3.17 4.68 14.12
C VAL A 104 4.65 4.90 14.46
N PRO A 105 5.23 4.26 15.50
CA PRO A 105 6.65 4.42 15.79
C PRO A 105 7.54 3.89 14.67
N LEU A 106 7.13 2.79 14.02
CA LEU A 106 7.86 2.22 12.88
C LEU A 106 7.88 3.18 11.69
N LEU A 107 6.76 3.83 11.39
CA LEU A 107 6.65 4.81 10.29
C LEU A 107 7.40 6.11 10.52
N LYS A 108 7.93 6.37 11.73
CA LYS A 108 8.82 7.51 12.00
C LYS A 108 10.28 7.24 11.62
N ASN A 109 10.64 5.97 11.41
CA ASN A 109 12.00 5.59 11.03
C ASN A 109 12.16 5.61 9.50
N ALA A 110 13.15 6.36 9.01
CA ALA A 110 13.43 6.48 7.58
C ALA A 110 13.69 5.12 6.91
N SER A 111 14.37 4.19 7.58
CA SER A 111 14.65 2.86 7.03
C SER A 111 13.34 2.08 6.81
N THR A 112 12.43 2.15 7.78
CA THR A 112 11.12 1.49 7.66
C THR A 112 10.28 2.12 6.55
N LEU A 113 10.31 3.44 6.39
CA LEU A 113 9.63 4.11 5.28
C LEU A 113 10.16 3.64 3.93
N ILE A 114 11.48 3.41 3.81
CA ILE A 114 12.07 2.83 2.59
C ILE A 114 11.52 1.43 2.34
N TYR A 115 11.49 0.56 3.35
CA TYR A 115 10.94 -0.80 3.21
C TYR A 115 9.45 -0.80 2.87
N VAL A 116 8.66 0.07 3.51
CA VAL A 116 7.24 0.24 3.21
C VAL A 116 7.03 0.75 1.79
N GLY A 117 7.82 1.73 1.35
CA GLY A 117 7.75 2.25 0.00
C GLY A 117 8.10 1.19 -1.05
N TYR A 118 9.11 0.35 -0.80
CA TYR A 118 9.42 -0.80 -1.66
C TYR A 118 8.35 -1.88 -1.60
N PHE A 119 7.75 -2.14 -0.44
CA PHE A 119 6.66 -3.11 -0.31
C PHE A 119 5.49 -2.71 -1.20
N PHE A 120 5.07 -1.45 -1.15
CA PHE A 120 4.03 -0.95 -2.06
C PHE A 120 4.46 -1.01 -3.52
N LEU A 121 5.64 -0.50 -3.88
CA LEU A 121 6.09 -0.47 -5.28
C LEU A 121 6.27 -1.87 -5.87
N VAL A 122 7.08 -2.70 -5.23
CA VAL A 122 7.45 -4.02 -5.73
C VAL A 122 6.30 -5.01 -5.55
N GLY A 123 5.59 -4.96 -4.42
CA GLY A 123 4.44 -5.81 -4.16
C GLY A 123 3.33 -5.60 -5.19
N ASN A 124 2.92 -4.35 -5.41
CA ASN A 124 1.89 -4.03 -6.41
C ASN A 124 2.37 -4.31 -7.84
N PHE A 125 3.66 -4.10 -8.15
CA PHE A 125 4.22 -4.47 -9.46
C PHE A 125 4.19 -5.99 -9.71
N ILE A 126 4.51 -6.80 -8.70
CA ILE A 126 4.41 -8.26 -8.79
C ILE A 126 2.95 -8.67 -9.02
N TRP A 127 2.01 -8.10 -8.27
CA TRP A 127 0.58 -8.36 -8.44
C TRP A 127 0.09 -7.98 -9.84
N LEU A 128 0.49 -6.82 -10.37
CA LEU A 128 0.18 -6.39 -11.73
C LEU A 128 0.62 -7.42 -12.80
N ILE A 129 1.76 -8.09 -12.58
CA ILE A 129 2.26 -9.14 -13.48
C ILE A 129 1.50 -10.45 -13.28
N ILE A 130 1.17 -10.81 -12.03
CA ILE A 130 0.58 -12.11 -11.70
C ILE A 130 -0.92 -12.15 -12.04
N TYR A 131 -1.68 -11.08 -11.76
CA TYR A 131 -3.14 -11.03 -11.90
C TYR A 131 -3.69 -11.57 -13.24
N PRO A 132 -3.11 -11.24 -14.41
CA PRO A 132 -3.57 -11.76 -15.70
C PRO A 132 -3.50 -13.28 -15.86
N PHE A 133 -2.70 -13.97 -15.04
CA PHE A 133 -2.49 -15.42 -15.12
C PHE A 133 -3.27 -16.21 -14.07
N VAL A 134 -3.86 -15.53 -13.07
CA VAL A 134 -4.53 -16.17 -11.93
C VAL A 134 -6.05 -15.96 -11.99
N MET A 135 -6.55 -14.98 -12.75
CA MET A 135 -7.97 -14.80 -13.08
C MET A 135 -8.43 -15.68 -14.24
#